data_AF-A0A2D6X2U8-F1
#
_entry.id   AF-A0A2D6X2U8-F1
#
_cell.length_a   1.000
_cell.length_b   1.000
_cell.length_c   1.000
_cell.angle_alpha   90.00
_cell.angle_beta   90.00
_cell.angle_gamma   90.00
#
_symmetry.space_group_name_H-M   'P 1'
#
loop_
_entity.id
_entity.type
_entity.pdbx_description
1 polymer ?
#
loop_
_entity_poly.entity_id
_entity_poly.type
_entity_poly.pdbx_seq_one_letter_code
_entity_poly.pdbx_strand_id
1 'polypeptide(L)'
;MNSKNKIILIGNGPSALDHKFGKLIDSYDDVVRFSWFYTKGFEDCVGSKTDIWFTTVADPARMKQSYKQIFEHGWEWRATEDKIYKKLKENYPDLEITKVKRETLEEMQEFVGSKDYWLYSTGAIAAYLFSKEHGQVTLYGFDWWEKRAKHHYGDNLTIGRNHKPDHELKFFLKLAEEERVVNLNPKSKF
;
A
#
# COMPACT_ATOMS: atom_id res chain seq x y z
N MET A 1 10.13 -27.30 -2.44
CA MET A 1 10.27 -25.90 -1.98
C MET A 1 8.90 -25.26 -2.17
N ASN A 2 8.17 -24.93 -1.11
CA ASN A 2 6.96 -24.12 -1.27
C ASN A 2 7.42 -22.77 -1.83
N SER A 3 7.10 -22.48 -3.08
CA SER A 3 7.25 -21.12 -3.59
C SER A 3 6.37 -20.23 -2.72
N LYS A 4 6.98 -19.38 -1.88
CA LYS A 4 6.22 -18.37 -1.13
C LYS A 4 5.39 -17.56 -2.14
N ASN A 5 4.09 -17.37 -1.87
CA ASN A 5 3.22 -16.56 -2.73
C ASN A 5 3.88 -15.21 -3.01
N LYS A 6 3.98 -14.86 -4.28
CA LYS A 6 4.56 -13.61 -4.74
C LYS A 6 3.50 -12.51 -4.64
N ILE A 7 3.74 -11.57 -3.73
CA ILE A 7 2.90 -10.40 -3.55
C ILE A 7 3.63 -9.13 -4.02
N ILE A 8 2.89 -8.24 -4.68
CA ILE A 8 3.37 -6.92 -5.06
C ILE A 8 2.42 -5.82 -4.60
N LEU A 9 2.97 -4.76 -4.02
CA LEU A 9 2.25 -3.56 -3.63
C LEU A 9 2.53 -2.46 -4.67
N ILE A 10 1.46 -1.90 -5.24
CA ILE A 10 1.54 -0.83 -6.24
C ILE A 10 1.13 0.49 -5.60
N GLY A 11 2.12 1.28 -5.23
CA GLY A 11 1.96 2.65 -4.75
C GLY A 11 1.44 3.57 -5.85
N ASN A 12 0.87 4.72 -5.45
CA ASN A 12 0.33 5.71 -6.37
C ASN A 12 1.40 6.69 -6.91
N GLY A 13 2.66 6.51 -6.53
CA GLY A 13 3.77 7.41 -6.86
C GLY A 13 4.08 7.48 -8.36
N PRO A 14 4.53 8.63 -8.90
CA PRO A 14 4.74 8.79 -10.35
C PRO A 14 5.76 7.84 -10.96
N SER A 15 6.73 7.36 -10.18
CA SER A 15 7.70 6.34 -10.60
C SER A 15 7.06 5.04 -11.09
N ALA A 16 5.80 4.79 -10.74
CA ALA A 16 5.03 3.68 -11.29
C ALA A 16 4.87 3.75 -12.82
N LEU A 17 5.09 4.93 -13.43
CA LEU A 17 5.05 5.14 -14.87
C LEU A 17 6.43 5.13 -15.54
N ASP A 18 7.52 4.99 -14.76
CA ASP A 18 8.88 5.04 -15.31
C ASP A 18 9.19 3.82 -16.19
N HIS A 19 8.45 2.71 -16.01
CA HIS A 19 8.64 1.44 -16.73
C HIS A 19 7.31 0.79 -17.13
N LYS A 20 7.36 -0.02 -18.20
CA LYS A 20 6.22 -0.80 -18.70
C LYS A 20 6.14 -2.19 -18.07
N PHE A 21 5.94 -2.25 -16.75
CA PHE A 21 5.90 -3.51 -16.00
C PHE A 21 4.51 -4.13 -15.88
N GLY A 22 3.49 -3.62 -16.57
CA GLY A 22 2.11 -4.05 -16.39
C GLY A 22 1.87 -5.55 -16.47
N LYS A 23 2.39 -6.21 -17.52
CA LYS A 23 2.30 -7.67 -17.68
C LYS A 23 3.02 -8.45 -16.57
N LEU A 24 4.15 -7.92 -16.09
CA LEU A 24 4.91 -8.53 -14.99
C LEU A 24 4.12 -8.39 -13.69
N ILE A 25 3.57 -7.22 -13.40
CA ILE A 25 2.72 -6.97 -12.22
C ILE A 25 1.52 -7.93 -12.22
N ASP A 26 0.83 -8.07 -13.36
CA ASP A 26 -0.34 -8.94 -13.47
C ASP A 26 0.01 -10.44 -13.32
N SER A 27 1.30 -10.81 -13.37
CA SER A 27 1.78 -12.18 -13.15
C SER A 27 2.04 -12.55 -11.69
N TYR A 28 2.00 -11.58 -10.76
CA TYR A 28 2.10 -11.86 -9.31
C TYR A 28 0.86 -12.60 -8.82
N ASP A 29 1.00 -13.39 -7.75
CA ASP A 29 -0.12 -14.16 -7.18
C ASP A 29 -1.18 -13.20 -6.61
N ASP A 30 -0.72 -12.19 -5.87
CA ASP A 30 -1.54 -11.12 -5.29
C ASP A 30 -0.97 -9.73 -5.60
N VAL A 31 -1.85 -8.83 -6.06
CA VAL A 31 -1.57 -7.42 -6.35
C VAL A 31 -2.36 -6.54 -5.40
N VAL A 32 -1.65 -5.77 -4.57
CA VAL A 32 -2.21 -4.83 -3.60
C VAL A 32 -2.19 -3.42 -4.17
N ARG A 33 -3.30 -2.68 -4.04
CA ARG A 33 -3.39 -1.26 -4.44
C ARG A 33 -4.00 -0.38 -3.34
N PHE A 34 -3.73 0.92 -3.42
CA PHE A 34 -4.00 1.86 -2.33
C PHE A 34 -5.06 2.90 -2.66
N SER A 35 -6.08 2.99 -1.79
CA SER A 35 -7.11 4.04 -1.79
C SER A 35 -7.62 4.38 -3.21
N TRP A 36 -7.37 5.59 -3.72
CA TRP A 36 -7.74 6.02 -5.07
C TRP A 36 -6.74 5.57 -6.13
N PHE A 37 -6.47 4.27 -6.24
CA PHE A 37 -5.60 3.75 -7.31
C PHE A 37 -6.23 3.90 -8.69
N TYR A 38 -5.40 3.93 -9.75
CA TYR A 38 -5.84 3.98 -11.14
C TYR A 38 -5.12 2.92 -11.97
N THR A 39 -5.85 2.08 -12.68
CA THR A 39 -5.30 1.12 -13.65
C THR A 39 -5.63 1.52 -15.08
N LYS A 40 -6.86 1.99 -15.30
CA LYS A 40 -7.35 2.37 -16.63
C LYS A 40 -6.51 3.50 -17.25
N GLY A 41 -5.97 3.24 -18.44
CA GLY A 41 -5.07 4.16 -19.16
C GLY A 41 -3.61 4.07 -18.74
N PHE A 42 -3.27 3.23 -17.76
CA PHE A 42 -1.92 3.03 -17.23
C PHE A 42 -1.50 1.55 -17.21
N GLU A 43 -2.30 0.66 -17.80
CA GLU A 43 -2.17 -0.80 -17.68
C GLU A 43 -0.80 -1.30 -18.13
N ASP A 44 -0.21 -0.68 -19.16
CA ASP A 44 1.15 -0.97 -19.64
C ASP A 44 2.21 -0.83 -18.54
N CYS A 45 2.02 0.10 -17.61
CA CYS A 45 2.98 0.45 -16.57
C CYS A 45 2.64 -0.19 -15.22
N VAL A 46 1.36 -0.13 -14.83
CA VAL A 46 0.92 -0.51 -13.47
C VAL A 46 0.09 -1.77 -13.41
N GLY A 47 -0.18 -2.42 -14.56
CA GLY A 47 -1.01 -3.61 -14.65
C GLY A 47 -2.50 -3.31 -14.50
N SER A 48 -3.30 -4.36 -14.68
CA SER A 48 -4.77 -4.31 -14.59
C SER A 48 -5.31 -5.06 -13.37
N LYS A 49 -4.56 -6.06 -12.87
CA LYS A 49 -4.95 -6.92 -11.75
C LYS A 49 -4.96 -6.15 -10.44
N THR A 50 -5.99 -6.39 -9.63
CA THR A 50 -6.11 -5.88 -8.25
C THR A 50 -6.82 -6.95 -7.43
N ASP A 51 -6.09 -7.62 -6.56
CA ASP A 51 -6.66 -8.65 -5.68
C ASP A 51 -7.04 -8.09 -4.32
N ILE A 52 -6.17 -7.22 -3.79
CA ILE A 52 -6.31 -6.67 -2.44
C ILE A 52 -6.39 -5.15 -2.54
N TRP A 53 -7.42 -4.59 -1.91
CA TRP A 53 -7.55 -3.14 -1.78
C TRP A 53 -7.23 -2.71 -0.34
N PHE A 54 -6.15 -1.95 -0.19
CA PHE A 54 -5.76 -1.38 1.09
C PHE A 54 -6.15 0.10 1.11
N THR A 55 -7.15 0.47 1.91
CA THR A 55 -7.86 1.74 1.72
C THR A 55 -8.11 2.49 3.02
N THR A 56 -8.18 3.82 2.90
CA THR A 56 -8.71 4.74 3.93
C THR A 56 -10.06 5.31 3.52
N VAL A 57 -10.63 4.82 2.41
CA VAL A 57 -11.75 5.45 1.71
C VAL A 57 -12.80 4.45 1.25
N ALA A 58 -14.05 4.89 1.22
CA ALA A 58 -15.17 4.19 0.60
C ALA A 58 -15.51 4.86 -0.74
N ASP A 59 -14.61 4.73 -1.72
CA ASP A 59 -14.76 5.34 -3.05
C ASP A 59 -15.75 4.58 -3.93
N PRO A 60 -16.84 5.20 -4.44
CA PRO A 60 -17.85 4.50 -5.22
C PRO A 60 -17.35 3.83 -6.51
N ALA A 61 -16.28 4.34 -7.13
CA ALA A 61 -15.74 3.71 -8.34
C ALA A 61 -14.95 2.44 -8.01
N ARG A 62 -14.16 2.45 -6.92
CA ARG A 62 -13.41 1.26 -6.46
C ARG A 62 -14.33 0.25 -5.77
N MET A 63 -15.40 0.68 -5.11
CA MET A 63 -16.41 -0.20 -4.50
C MET A 63 -17.26 -1.01 -5.50
N LYS A 64 -17.16 -0.72 -6.80
CA LYS A 64 -17.79 -1.51 -7.87
C LYS A 64 -16.94 -2.70 -8.33
N GLN A 65 -15.70 -2.80 -7.86
CA GLN A 65 -14.78 -3.88 -8.22
C GLN A 65 -14.91 -5.05 -7.25
N SER A 66 -14.46 -6.22 -7.69
CA SER A 66 -14.33 -7.42 -6.85
C SER A 66 -12.90 -7.52 -6.33
N TYR A 67 -12.77 -7.87 -5.06
CA TYR A 67 -11.48 -8.07 -4.39
C TYR A 67 -11.48 -9.43 -3.68
N LYS A 68 -10.30 -10.04 -3.53
CA LYS A 68 -10.10 -11.18 -2.64
C LYS A 68 -10.20 -10.78 -1.17
N GLN A 69 -9.68 -9.60 -0.84
CA GLN A 69 -9.68 -9.05 0.52
C GLN A 69 -9.61 -7.53 0.50
N ILE A 70 -10.14 -6.90 1.55
CA ILE A 70 -9.99 -5.46 1.77
C ILE A 70 -9.32 -5.25 3.13
N PHE A 71 -8.30 -4.39 3.15
CA PHE A 71 -7.75 -3.85 4.38
C PHE A 71 -8.20 -2.41 4.52
N GLU A 72 -8.75 -2.05 5.67
CA GLU A 72 -9.15 -0.69 5.96
C GLU A 72 -8.28 -0.09 7.07
N HIS A 73 -7.68 1.05 6.78
CA HIS A 73 -6.92 1.85 7.73
C HIS A 73 -7.62 3.17 7.99
N GLY A 74 -7.81 3.47 9.27
CA GLY A 74 -8.38 4.73 9.76
C GLY A 74 -7.92 4.96 11.19
N TRP A 75 -8.07 6.19 11.67
CA TRP A 75 -7.67 6.59 13.03
C TRP A 75 -8.72 6.27 14.09
N GLU A 76 -9.89 5.82 13.67
CA GLU A 76 -10.85 5.15 14.53
C GLU A 76 -10.51 3.65 14.55
N TRP A 77 -10.03 3.16 15.69
CA TRP A 77 -9.53 1.79 15.82
C TRP A 77 -10.64 0.75 15.99
N ARG A 78 -11.83 1.18 16.44
CA ARG A 78 -12.97 0.29 16.59
C ARG A 78 -13.71 0.22 15.27
N ALA A 79 -13.68 -0.95 14.63
CA ALA A 79 -14.41 -1.20 13.39
C ALA A 79 -15.91 -0.85 13.48
N THR A 80 -16.52 -1.03 14.65
CA THR A 80 -17.92 -0.67 14.93
C THR A 80 -18.18 0.83 15.02
N GLU A 81 -17.14 1.67 15.06
CA GLU A 81 -17.24 3.13 15.11
C GLU A 81 -16.71 3.78 13.82
N ASP A 82 -15.86 3.09 13.07
CA ASP A 82 -15.26 3.60 11.84
C ASP A 82 -16.29 3.67 10.70
N LYS A 83 -16.54 4.89 10.22
CA LYS A 83 -17.51 5.17 9.15
C LYS A 83 -17.11 4.58 7.80
N ILE A 84 -15.81 4.49 7.51
CA ILE A 84 -15.31 3.91 6.27
C ILE A 84 -15.46 2.39 6.33
N TYR A 85 -15.05 1.78 7.43
CA TYR A 85 -15.22 0.34 7.66
C TYR A 85 -16.69 -0.08 7.48
N LYS A 86 -17.63 0.64 8.13
CA LYS A 86 -19.08 0.37 8.01
C LYS A 86 -19.55 0.39 6.57
N LYS A 87 -19.20 1.43 5.81
CA LYS A 87 -19.58 1.56 4.40
C LYS A 87 -19.02 0.44 3.54
N LEU A 88 -17.76 0.06 3.77
CA LEU A 88 -17.16 -1.07 3.06
C LEU A 88 -17.90 -2.36 3.40
N LYS A 89 -18.27 -2.59 4.67
CA LYS A 89 -18.99 -3.79 5.08
C LYS A 89 -20.43 -3.85 4.56
N GLU A 90 -21.10 -2.71 4.46
CA GLU A 90 -22.41 -2.58 3.81
C GLU A 90 -22.32 -2.93 2.31
N ASN A 91 -21.27 -2.48 1.63
CA ASN A 91 -21.07 -2.75 0.20
C ASN A 91 -20.57 -4.18 -0.07
N TYR A 92 -19.83 -4.76 0.87
CA TYR A 92 -19.23 -6.09 0.76
C TYR A 92 -19.61 -6.97 1.97
N PRO A 93 -20.89 -7.36 2.10
CA PRO A 93 -21.38 -8.07 3.28
C PRO A 93 -20.67 -9.40 3.53
N ASP A 94 -20.33 -10.12 2.46
CA ASP A 94 -19.73 -11.47 2.54
C ASP A 94 -18.20 -11.47 2.45
N LEU A 95 -17.59 -10.33 2.12
CA LEU A 95 -16.13 -10.22 2.01
C LEU A 95 -15.49 -10.04 3.39
N GLU A 96 -14.32 -10.65 3.57
CA GLU A 96 -13.47 -10.36 4.72
C GLU A 96 -12.86 -8.97 4.57
N ILE A 97 -13.15 -8.11 5.55
CA ILE A 97 -12.56 -6.77 5.67
C ILE A 97 -11.73 -6.75 6.94
N THR A 98 -10.43 -6.54 6.77
CA THR A 98 -9.48 -6.50 7.89
C THR A 98 -9.26 -5.05 8.31
N LYS A 99 -9.67 -4.70 9.54
CA LYS A 99 -9.34 -3.41 10.15
C LYS A 99 -7.87 -3.42 10.61
N VAL A 100 -7.10 -2.45 10.16
CA VAL A 100 -5.74 -2.23 10.70
C VAL A 100 -5.85 -1.85 12.17
N LYS A 101 -5.09 -2.56 13.01
CA LYS A 101 -5.10 -2.37 14.44
C LYS A 101 -4.05 -1.34 14.87
N ARG A 102 -4.27 -0.68 16.01
CA ARG A 102 -3.33 0.29 16.58
C ARG A 102 -1.98 -0.35 16.88
N GLU A 103 -2.01 -1.59 17.34
CA GLU A 103 -0.86 -2.44 17.67
C GLU A 103 0.10 -2.57 16.48
N THR A 104 -0.39 -2.53 15.24
CA THR A 104 0.47 -2.51 14.06
C THR A 104 1.39 -1.29 14.04
N LEU A 105 0.92 -0.11 14.44
CA LEU A 105 1.75 1.09 14.50
C LEU A 105 2.73 1.03 15.67
N GLU A 106 2.32 0.46 16.79
CA GLU A 106 3.19 0.26 17.96
C GLU A 106 4.33 -0.69 17.62
N GLU A 107 4.04 -1.79 16.93
CA GLU A 107 5.05 -2.70 16.38
C GLU A 107 5.97 -2.01 15.36
N MET A 108 5.44 -1.14 14.49
CA MET A 108 6.28 -0.37 13.55
C MET A 108 7.22 0.61 14.28
N GLN A 109 6.78 1.21 15.38
CA GLN A 109 7.61 2.08 16.23
C GLN A 109 8.72 1.31 16.94
N GLU A 110 8.39 0.15 17.49
CA GLU A 110 9.37 -0.78 18.06
C GLU A 110 10.36 -1.23 17.00
N PHE A 111 9.86 -1.56 15.80
CA PHE A 111 10.67 -1.96 14.67
C PHE A 111 11.68 -0.88 14.30
N VAL A 112 11.31 0.39 14.20
CA VAL A 112 12.27 1.48 13.91
C VAL A 112 13.07 1.93 15.14
N GLY A 113 12.73 1.46 16.34
CA GLY A 113 13.36 1.86 17.60
C GLY A 113 13.05 3.30 18.03
N SER A 114 11.94 3.88 17.56
CA SER A 114 11.53 5.26 17.90
C SER A 114 10.01 5.39 17.97
N LYS A 115 9.53 6.12 19.00
CA LYS A 115 8.13 6.47 19.19
C LYS A 115 7.76 7.86 18.64
N ASP A 116 8.71 8.56 18.02
CA ASP A 116 8.54 9.96 17.60
C ASP A 116 7.71 10.11 16.32
N TYR A 117 7.45 9.01 15.62
CA TYR A 117 6.64 8.97 14.40
C TYR A 117 5.61 7.85 14.48
N TRP A 118 4.35 8.20 14.24
CA TRP A 118 3.21 7.28 14.32
C TRP A 118 2.21 7.46 13.16
N LEU A 119 2.39 8.50 12.34
CA LEU A 119 1.51 8.85 11.22
C LEU A 119 2.02 8.25 9.91
N TYR A 120 2.31 6.94 9.93
CA TYR A 120 2.77 6.21 8.75
C TYR A 120 1.73 6.24 7.63
N SER A 121 2.18 6.31 6.38
CA SER A 121 1.32 6.19 5.21
C SER A 121 0.71 4.79 5.14
N THR A 122 -0.44 4.68 4.44
CA THR A 122 -1.07 3.38 4.17
C THR A 122 -0.13 2.43 3.45
N GLY A 123 0.73 2.94 2.56
CA GLY A 123 1.77 2.16 1.90
C GLY A 123 2.79 1.57 2.87
N ALA A 124 3.26 2.36 3.84
CA ALA A 124 4.20 1.88 4.86
C ALA A 124 3.57 0.84 5.79
N ILE A 125 2.34 1.07 6.23
CA ILE A 125 1.58 0.12 7.07
C ILE A 125 1.40 -1.21 6.34
N ALA A 126 0.98 -1.17 5.07
CA ALA A 126 0.80 -2.38 4.27
C ALA A 126 2.12 -3.12 4.04
N ALA A 127 3.20 -2.40 3.70
CA ALA A 127 4.52 -3.02 3.53
C ALA A 127 5.00 -3.73 4.80
N TYR A 128 4.74 -3.15 5.98
CA TYR A 128 5.04 -3.80 7.25
C TYR A 128 4.21 -5.09 7.45
N LEU A 129 2.89 -4.98 7.32
CA LEU A 129 1.97 -6.10 7.55
C LEU A 129 2.25 -7.27 6.62
N PHE A 130 2.29 -7.02 5.30
CA PHE A 130 2.49 -8.09 4.33
C PHE A 130 3.91 -8.66 4.39
N SER A 131 4.94 -7.88 4.76
CA SER A 131 6.27 -8.46 4.95
C SER A 131 6.37 -9.35 6.19
N LYS A 132 5.58 -9.10 7.26
CA LYS A 132 5.48 -10.04 8.39
C LYS A 132 4.85 -11.37 7.96
N GLU A 133 3.81 -11.30 7.13
CA GLU A 133 3.04 -12.46 6.71
C GLU A 133 3.76 -13.30 5.64
N HIS A 134 4.35 -12.64 4.63
CA HIS A 134 4.96 -13.31 3.47
C HIS A 134 6.49 -13.45 3.58
N GLY A 135 7.12 -12.76 4.54
CA GLY A 135 8.57 -12.69 4.72
C GLY A 135 9.25 -11.63 3.83
N GLN A 136 8.92 -11.57 2.54
CA GLN A 136 9.39 -10.54 1.63
C GLN A 136 8.27 -10.10 0.68
N VAL A 137 8.18 -8.80 0.40
CA VAL A 137 7.19 -8.24 -0.55
C VAL A 137 7.85 -7.39 -1.63
N THR A 138 7.32 -7.42 -2.85
CA THR A 138 7.78 -6.50 -3.90
C THR A 138 7.01 -5.18 -3.81
N LEU A 139 7.70 -4.05 -3.96
CA LEU A 139 7.11 -2.72 -4.00
C LEU A 139 7.33 -2.08 -5.38
N TYR A 140 6.36 -1.33 -5.88
CA TYR A 140 6.49 -0.53 -7.09
C TYR A 140 5.68 0.76 -6.97
N GLY A 141 6.20 1.91 -7.44
CA GLY A 141 5.50 3.20 -7.30
C GLY A 141 5.59 3.82 -5.90
N PHE A 142 6.63 3.48 -5.13
CA PHE A 142 6.91 4.03 -3.80
C PHE A 142 8.07 5.02 -3.90
N ASP A 143 7.76 6.31 -4.02
CA ASP A 143 8.75 7.37 -4.30
C ASP A 143 8.38 8.73 -3.70
N TRP A 144 7.40 8.79 -2.80
CA TRP A 144 6.83 10.07 -2.37
C TRP A 144 7.77 10.90 -1.47
N TRP A 145 8.90 10.33 -1.05
CA TRP A 145 10.03 11.07 -0.47
C TRP A 145 10.94 11.74 -1.51
N GLU A 146 10.75 11.45 -2.79
CA GLU A 146 11.44 12.10 -3.89
C GLU A 146 10.75 13.41 -4.27
N LYS A 147 11.53 14.41 -4.66
CA LYS A 147 11.01 15.63 -5.26
C LYS A 147 10.57 15.34 -6.69
N ARG A 148 9.29 15.03 -6.88
CA ARG A 148 8.64 14.87 -8.18
C ARG A 148 7.59 15.97 -8.39
N ALA A 149 7.28 16.28 -9.66
CA ALA A 149 6.33 17.34 -10.00
C ALA A 149 4.89 17.01 -9.58
N LYS A 150 4.55 15.73 -9.52
CA LYS A 150 3.27 15.22 -9.02
C LYS A 150 3.50 14.28 -7.84
N HIS A 151 2.51 14.17 -6.97
CA HIS A 151 2.53 13.19 -5.89
C HIS A 151 1.90 11.86 -6.29
N HIS A 152 0.83 11.87 -7.10
CA HIS A 152 0.25 10.67 -7.68
C HIS A 152 0.32 10.69 -9.21
N TYR A 153 0.41 9.51 -9.85
CA TYR A 153 0.35 9.42 -11.31
C TYR A 153 -1.06 9.62 -11.88
N GLY A 154 -2.09 9.16 -11.17
CA GLY A 154 -3.47 9.09 -11.69
C GLY A 154 -4.37 10.26 -11.29
N ASP A 155 -3.93 11.15 -10.40
CA ASP A 155 -4.69 12.31 -9.95
C ASP A 155 -3.78 13.49 -9.57
N ASN A 156 -4.37 14.55 -8.99
CA ASN A 156 -3.67 15.75 -8.52
C ASN A 156 -3.71 15.87 -6.98
N LEU A 157 -3.85 14.76 -6.25
CA LEU A 157 -3.76 14.79 -4.79
C LEU A 157 -2.36 15.23 -4.37
N THR A 158 -2.29 15.92 -3.23
CA THR A 158 -1.04 16.39 -2.63
C THR A 158 -0.67 15.51 -1.45
N ILE A 159 0.61 15.52 -1.06
CA ILE A 159 1.10 14.79 0.10
C ILE A 159 0.31 15.22 1.34
N GLY A 160 -0.23 14.26 2.09
CA GLY A 160 -0.88 14.56 3.36
C GLY A 160 0.07 15.27 4.32
N ARG A 161 -0.36 16.40 4.90
CA ARG A 161 0.48 17.29 5.76
C ARG A 161 1.10 16.60 6.98
N ASN A 162 0.58 15.43 7.33
CA ASN A 162 0.93 14.69 8.54
C ASN A 162 2.03 13.64 8.32
N HIS A 163 2.30 13.26 7.06
CA HIS A 163 3.34 12.30 6.74
C HIS A 163 4.70 13.00 6.69
N LYS A 164 5.73 12.34 7.21
CA LYS A 164 7.11 12.83 7.18
C LYS A 164 7.93 11.96 6.22
N PRO A 165 8.21 12.45 4.98
CA PRO A 165 8.99 11.73 3.98
C PRO A 165 10.26 11.07 4.50
N ASP A 166 11.06 11.83 5.26
CA ASP A 166 12.35 11.35 5.77
C ASP A 166 12.20 10.22 6.80
N HIS A 167 11.13 10.22 7.59
CA HIS A 167 10.87 9.16 8.57
C HIS A 167 10.46 7.87 7.87
N GLU A 168 9.61 7.96 6.86
CA GLU A 168 9.17 6.76 6.13
C GLU A 168 10.25 6.22 5.22
N LEU A 169 11.09 7.07 4.60
CA LEU A 169 12.26 6.59 3.87
C LEU A 169 13.19 5.78 4.79
N LYS A 170 13.47 6.25 6.02
CA LYS A 170 14.24 5.49 7.01
C LYS A 170 13.59 4.14 7.34
N PHE A 171 12.27 4.13 7.48
CA PHE A 171 11.51 2.90 7.71
C PHE A 171 11.64 1.91 6.53
N PHE A 172 11.48 2.37 5.28
CA PHE A 172 11.63 1.52 4.10
C PHE A 172 13.06 1.02 3.90
N LEU A 173 14.07 1.86 4.18
CA LEU A 173 15.48 1.45 4.18
C LEU A 173 15.73 0.33 5.20
N LYS A 174 15.15 0.43 6.39
CA LYS A 174 15.27 -0.63 7.40
C LYS A 174 14.58 -1.93 6.95
N LEU A 175 13.39 -1.85 6.34
CA LEU A 175 12.74 -3.03 5.76
C LEU A 175 13.61 -3.68 4.66
N ALA A 176 14.28 -2.87 3.84
CA ALA A 176 15.15 -3.37 2.78
C ALA A 176 16.42 -4.01 3.33
N GLU A 177 17.03 -3.41 4.37
CA GLU A 177 18.19 -3.96 5.08
C GLU A 177 17.90 -5.33 5.70
N GLU A 178 16.68 -5.55 6.19
CA GLU A 178 16.22 -6.85 6.70
C GLU A 178 15.67 -7.78 5.61
N GLU A 179 15.85 -7.45 4.33
CA GLU A 179 15.37 -8.22 3.17
C GLU A 179 13.84 -8.46 3.15
N ARG A 180 13.08 -7.62 3.87
CA ARG A 180 11.62 -7.72 4.00
C ARG A 180 10.88 -7.07 2.84
N VAL A 181 11.54 -6.17 2.11
CA VAL A 181 11.00 -5.55 0.89
C VAL A 181 12.05 -5.56 -0.21
N VAL A 182 11.59 -5.61 -1.44
CA VAL A 182 12.40 -5.34 -2.64
C VAL A 182 11.67 -4.35 -3.52
N ASN A 183 12.34 -3.34 -4.06
CA ASN A 183 11.74 -2.44 -5.02
C ASN A 183 11.91 -2.99 -6.45
N LEU A 184 10.82 -3.08 -7.19
CA LEU A 184 10.84 -3.49 -8.59
C LEU A 184 11.55 -2.47 -9.49
N ASN A 185 11.55 -1.18 -9.12
CA ASN A 185 12.25 -0.15 -9.85
C ASN A 185 13.74 -0.18 -9.49
N PRO A 186 14.65 -0.52 -10.44
CA PRO A 186 16.09 -0.61 -10.16
C PRO A 186 16.74 0.74 -9.84
N LYS A 187 16.03 1.86 -10.07
CA LYS A 187 16.49 3.21 -9.72
C LYS A 187 15.95 3.71 -8.37
N SER A 188 15.23 2.85 -7.63
CA SER A 188 14.73 3.18 -6.30
C SER A 188 15.86 3.58 -5.36
N LYS A 189 15.55 4.48 -4.42
CA LYS A 189 16.48 4.93 -3.36
C LYS A 189 16.47 4.05 -2.11
N PHE A 190 15.65 3.01 -2.10
CA PHE A 190 15.64 1.95 -1.09
C PHE A 190 15.44 0.61 -1.78
#